data_AF-A0A3M2W2N6-F1
#
_entry.id   AF-A0A3M2W2N6-F1
#
_cell.length_a   1.000
_cell.length_b   1.000
_cell.length_c   1.000
_cell.angle_alpha   90.00
_cell.angle_beta   90.00
_cell.angle_gamma   90.00
#
_symmetry.space_group_name_H-M   'P 1'
#
loop_
_entity.id
_entity.type
_entity.pdbx_description
1 polymer ?
#
loop_
_entity_poly.entity_id
_entity_poly.type
_entity_poly.pdbx_seq_one_letter_code
_entity_poly.pdbx_strand_id
1 'polypeptide(L)'
;MTVGEWALESALGTKLKGLGQPIAPNSKRGFLHALRRFFIDFELLGWGRLKFSPRHHLATPRTVAFNSGINPRVIDDSSWLKLVWASLNLQRKDLLSEIHYPLAMVQAAAVVWTHTGLRSNEIMRLSIGPPVSG
;
A
#
# COMPACT_ATOMS: atom_id res chain seq x y z
N MET A 1 7.24 -12.73 -18.13
CA MET A 1 6.51 -12.34 -16.91
C MET A 1 5.43 -11.32 -17.22
N THR A 2 4.30 -11.84 -17.67
CA THR A 2 3.02 -11.16 -17.83
C THR A 2 2.10 -11.50 -16.65
N VAL A 3 1.07 -10.68 -16.45
CA VAL A 3 0.07 -10.92 -15.40
C VAL A 3 -0.70 -12.20 -15.72
N GLY A 4 -0.74 -13.13 -14.75
CA GLY A 4 -1.45 -14.41 -14.87
C GLY A 4 -0.64 -15.55 -15.46
N GLU A 5 0.58 -15.31 -15.95
CA GLU A 5 1.46 -16.36 -16.50
C GLU A 5 1.77 -17.49 -15.50
N TRP A 6 1.80 -17.16 -14.21
CA TRP A 6 2.09 -18.08 -13.10
C TRP A 6 0.87 -18.28 -12.19
N ALA A 7 -0.34 -18.02 -12.70
CA ALA A 7 -1.55 -18.29 -11.95
C ALA A 7 -1.71 -19.80 -11.73
N LEU A 8 -1.89 -20.22 -10.47
CA LEU A 8 -2.21 -21.60 -10.14
C LEU A 8 -3.62 -21.95 -10.61
N GLU A 9 -3.92 -23.23 -10.74
CA GLU A 9 -5.26 -23.73 -11.10
C GLU A 9 -6.34 -23.20 -10.16
N SER A 10 -6.02 -23.04 -8.88
CA SER A 10 -6.89 -22.43 -7.87
C SER A 10 -7.22 -20.95 -8.11
N ALA A 11 -6.49 -20.28 -8.99
CA ALA A 11 -6.73 -18.89 -9.38
C ALA A 11 -7.50 -18.77 -10.71
N LEU A 12 -7.80 -19.88 -11.40
CA LEU A 12 -8.62 -19.89 -12.60
C LEU A 12 -10.03 -19.36 -12.27
N GLY A 13 -10.43 -18.28 -12.94
CA GLY A 13 -11.68 -17.55 -12.66
C GLY A 13 -11.49 -16.24 -11.90
N THR A 14 -10.29 -16.00 -11.33
CA THR A 14 -9.96 -14.69 -10.77
C THR A 14 -9.79 -13.68 -11.90
N LYS A 15 -10.58 -12.60 -11.89
CA LYS A 15 -10.43 -11.51 -12.85
C LYS A 15 -9.16 -10.69 -12.54
N LEU A 16 -8.02 -11.15 -13.06
CA LEU A 16 -6.75 -10.44 -12.94
C LEU A 16 -6.75 -9.21 -13.86
N LYS A 17 -6.69 -8.02 -13.26
CA LYS A 17 -6.59 -6.77 -14.02
C LYS A 17 -5.29 -6.76 -14.83
N GLY A 18 -5.42 -6.56 -16.15
CA GLY A 18 -4.27 -6.54 -17.06
C GLY A 18 -3.70 -7.92 -17.37
N LEU A 19 -4.50 -8.99 -17.30
CA LEU A 19 -4.13 -10.34 -17.73
C LEU A 19 -3.41 -10.31 -19.10
N GLY A 20 -2.29 -11.01 -19.21
CA GLY A 20 -1.46 -11.05 -20.42
C GLY A 20 -0.57 -9.81 -20.65
N GLN A 21 -0.77 -8.71 -19.92
CA GLN A 21 0.10 -7.53 -20.01
C GLN A 21 1.39 -7.73 -19.21
N PRO A 22 2.49 -7.01 -19.53
CA PRO A 22 3.70 -7.03 -18.73
C PRO A 22 3.43 -6.65 -17.27
N ILE A 23 4.00 -7.40 -16.32
CA ILE A 23 3.87 -7.08 -14.90
C ILE A 23 4.50 -5.71 -14.61
N ALA A 24 3.79 -4.87 -13.86
CA ALA A 24 4.26 -3.56 -13.45
C ALA A 24 5.60 -3.65 -12.67
N PRO A 25 6.52 -2.68 -12.84
CA PRO A 25 7.82 -2.69 -12.16
C PRO A 25 7.70 -2.84 -10.63
N ASN A 26 6.80 -2.08 -10.01
CA ASN A 26 6.54 -2.16 -8.57
C ASN A 26 6.08 -3.55 -8.13
N SER A 27 5.25 -4.23 -8.92
CA SER A 27 4.80 -5.59 -8.63
C SER A 27 5.95 -6.59 -8.72
N LYS A 28 6.85 -6.45 -9.70
CA LYS A 28 8.08 -7.27 -9.80
C LYS A 28 8.98 -7.07 -8.57
N ARG A 29 9.18 -5.81 -8.17
CA ARG A 29 9.95 -5.45 -6.97
C ARG A 29 9.32 -6.06 -5.71
N GLY A 30 8.00 -5.95 -5.56
CA GLY A 30 7.25 -6.51 -4.42
C GLY A 30 7.35 -8.03 -4.35
N PHE A 31 7.20 -8.72 -5.49
CA PHE A 31 7.36 -10.17 -5.58
C PHE A 31 8.76 -10.64 -5.17
N LEU A 32 9.81 -10.01 -5.71
CA LEU A 32 11.20 -10.32 -5.31
C LEU A 32 11.47 -10.03 -3.84
N HIS A 33 10.88 -8.95 -3.29
CA HIS A 33 10.98 -8.65 -1.87
C HIS A 33 10.32 -9.74 -1.01
N ALA A 34 9.12 -10.19 -1.38
CA ALA A 34 8.40 -11.25 -0.68
C ALA A 34 9.19 -12.58 -0.68
N LEU A 35 9.71 -13.00 -1.84
CA LEU A 35 10.55 -14.20 -1.95
C LEU A 35 11.82 -14.08 -1.09
N ARG A 36 12.51 -12.94 -1.17
CA ARG A 36 13.70 -12.70 -0.36
C ARG A 36 13.39 -12.79 1.12
N ARG A 37 12.28 -12.19 1.56
CA ARG A 37 11.86 -12.20 2.97
C ARG A 37 11.50 -13.62 3.42
N PHE A 38 10.74 -14.36 2.62
CA PHE A 38 10.40 -15.74 2.89
C PHE A 38 11.64 -16.61 3.13
N PHE A 39 12.63 -16.56 2.24
CA PHE A 39 13.85 -17.35 2.38
C PHE A 39 14.72 -16.93 3.58
N ILE A 40 14.76 -15.62 3.88
CA ILE A 40 15.42 -15.14 5.11
C ILE A 40 14.72 -15.69 6.35
N ASP A 41 13.39 -15.64 6.38
CA ASP A 41 12.61 -16.13 7.52
C ASP A 41 12.68 -17.66 7.63
N PHE A 42 12.72 -18.39 6.51
CA PHE A 42 12.93 -19.84 6.47
C PHE A 42 14.22 -20.27 7.19
N GLU A 43 15.33 -19.60 6.91
CA GLU A 43 16.62 -19.91 7.54
C GLU A 43 16.65 -19.41 8.99
N LEU A 44 16.07 -18.23 9.28
CA LEU A 44 15.96 -17.68 10.64
C LEU A 44 15.15 -18.59 11.58
N LEU A 45 14.09 -19.21 11.07
CA LEU A 45 13.25 -20.16 11.80
C LEU A 45 13.88 -21.57 11.88
N GLY A 46 15.06 -21.78 11.30
CA GLY A 46 15.80 -23.04 11.39
C GLY A 46 15.21 -24.18 10.56
N TRP A 47 14.35 -23.91 9.58
CA TRP A 47 13.74 -24.94 8.73
C TRP A 47 14.72 -25.59 7.76
N GLY A 48 15.90 -24.98 7.60
CA GLY A 48 17.01 -25.52 6.84
C GLY A 48 18.04 -24.42 6.56
N ARG A 49 19.12 -24.80 5.87
CA ARG A 49 20.18 -23.87 5.48
C ARG A 49 20.16 -23.65 3.97
N LEU A 50 20.16 -22.39 3.55
CA LEU A 50 20.16 -22.04 2.13
C LEU A 50 21.57 -22.15 1.56
N LYS A 51 21.67 -22.64 0.32
CA LYS A 51 22.93 -22.70 -0.44
C LYS A 51 23.23 -21.41 -1.20
N PHE A 52 22.33 -20.44 -1.16
CA PHE A 52 22.45 -19.16 -1.83
C PHE A 52 22.05 -18.03 -0.88
N SER A 53 22.60 -16.83 -1.09
CA SER A 53 22.19 -15.64 -0.34
C SER A 53 20.94 -15.01 -0.96
N PRO A 54 19.77 -14.97 -0.27
CA PRO A 54 18.56 -14.35 -0.81
C PRO A 54 18.76 -12.85 -1.09
N ARG A 55 19.57 -12.18 -0.28
CA ARG A 55 19.86 -10.74 -0.43
C ARG A 55 20.55 -10.43 -1.76
N HIS A 56 21.45 -11.31 -2.20
CA HIS A 56 22.20 -11.13 -3.43
C HIS A 56 21.47 -11.69 -4.65
N HIS A 57 21.08 -12.98 -4.60
CA HIS A 57 20.54 -13.68 -5.76
C HIS A 57 19.11 -13.26 -6.12
N LEU A 58 18.34 -12.76 -5.15
CA LEU A 58 16.99 -12.22 -5.36
C LEU A 58 16.99 -10.69 -5.28
N ALA A 59 18.14 -10.03 -5.43
CA ALA A 59 18.21 -8.57 -5.48
C ALA A 59 17.32 -8.03 -6.60
N THR A 60 16.66 -6.90 -6.36
CA THR A 60 15.83 -6.27 -7.40
C THR A 60 16.74 -5.75 -8.51
N PRO A 61 16.56 -6.17 -9.78
CA PRO A 61 17.39 -5.69 -10.88
C PRO A 61 17.34 -4.16 -10.99
N ARG A 62 18.45 -3.53 -11.36
CA ARG A 62 18.56 -2.06 -11.46
C ARG A 62 17.50 -1.43 -12.37
N THR A 63 17.21 -2.08 -13.51
CA THR A 63 16.18 -1.64 -14.46
C THR A 63 14.79 -1.63 -13.83
N VAL A 64 14.46 -2.69 -13.07
CA VAL A 64 13.20 -2.77 -12.33
C VAL A 64 13.16 -1.72 -11.23
N ALA A 65 14.25 -1.55 -10.47
CA ALA A 65 14.33 -0.55 -9.41
C ALA A 65 14.14 0.89 -9.93
N PHE A 66 14.79 1.24 -11.04
CA PHE A 66 14.64 2.53 -11.71
C PHE A 66 13.20 2.77 -12.18
N ASN A 67 12.59 1.78 -12.84
CA ASN A 67 11.20 1.86 -13.30
C ASN A 67 10.16 1.75 -12.16
N SER A 68 10.60 1.38 -10.95
CA SER A 68 9.78 1.31 -9.73
C SER A 68 9.86 2.60 -8.90
N GLY A 69 10.38 3.68 -9.48
CA GLY A 69 10.41 4.99 -8.84
C GLY A 69 9.02 5.46 -8.43
N ILE A 70 8.97 6.32 -7.41
CA ILE A 70 7.72 6.98 -7.01
C ILE A 70 7.32 7.91 -8.15
N ASN A 71 6.14 7.71 -8.73
CA ASN A 71 5.54 8.63 -9.69
C ASN A 71 4.40 9.37 -8.98
N PRO A 72 4.69 10.46 -8.23
CA PRO A 72 3.66 11.18 -7.51
C PRO A 72 2.68 11.79 -8.50
N ARG A 73 1.38 11.60 -8.25
CA ARG A 73 0.36 12.32 -9.01
C ARG A 73 0.29 13.74 -8.48
N VAL A 74 0.60 14.71 -9.33
CA VAL A 74 0.44 16.13 -8.98
C VAL A 74 -1.05 16.42 -8.85
N ILE A 75 -1.43 17.02 -7.72
CA ILE A 75 -2.78 17.55 -7.48
C ILE A 75 -2.66 19.06 -7.63
N ASP A 76 -3.47 19.66 -8.51
CA ASP A 76 -3.49 21.11 -8.69
C ASP A 76 -4.20 21.80 -7.52
N ASP A 77 -3.91 23.09 -7.33
CA ASP A 77 -4.43 23.88 -6.21
C ASP A 77 -5.97 23.89 -6.16
N SER A 78 -6.65 23.88 -7.31
CA SER A 78 -8.12 23.91 -7.34
C SER A 78 -8.71 22.58 -6.89
N SER A 79 -8.10 21.46 -7.29
CA SER A 79 -8.47 20.12 -6.83
C SER A 79 -8.14 19.94 -5.35
N TRP A 80 -7.01 20.46 -4.90
CA TRP A 80 -6.61 20.43 -3.50
C TRP A 80 -7.60 21.22 -2.61
N LEU A 81 -7.98 22.42 -3.03
CA LEU A 81 -8.93 23.26 -2.29
C LEU A 81 -10.32 22.60 -2.19
N LYS A 82 -10.77 21.90 -3.24
CA LYS A 82 -12.00 21.09 -3.19
C LYS A 82 -11.90 19.94 -2.18
N LEU A 83 -10.74 19.28 -2.08
CA LEU A 83 -10.52 18.21 -1.09
C LEU A 83 -10.52 18.75 0.34
N VAL A 84 -9.86 19.88 0.59
CA VAL A 84 -9.87 20.56 1.89
C VAL A 84 -11.30 20.94 2.27
N TRP A 85 -12.03 21.59 1.36
CA TRP A 85 -13.43 21.95 1.59
C TRP A 85 -14.30 20.73 1.87
N ALA A 86 -14.17 19.65 1.08
CA ALA A 86 -14.92 18.42 1.28
C ALA A 86 -14.62 17.78 2.65
N SER A 87 -13.35 17.79 3.10
CA SER A 87 -12.96 17.22 4.39
C SER A 87 -13.66 17.90 5.58
N LEU A 88 -13.95 19.20 5.45
CA LEU A 88 -14.63 20.00 6.48
C LEU A 88 -16.17 19.91 6.39
N ASN A 89 -16.72 19.48 5.24
CA ASN A 89 -18.15 19.48 4.95
C ASN A 89 -18.74 18.06 4.78
N LEU A 90 -18.01 17.02 5.15
CA LEU A 90 -18.43 15.62 5.08
C LEU A 90 -19.73 15.39 5.86
N GLN A 91 -20.74 14.83 5.20
CA GLN A 91 -22.04 14.48 5.79
C GLN A 91 -22.25 12.97 5.80
N ARG A 92 -23.26 12.53 6.56
CA ARG A 92 -23.63 11.11 6.65
C ARG A 92 -23.91 10.48 5.27
N LYS A 93 -24.55 11.23 4.37
CA LYS A 93 -24.92 10.77 3.02
C LYS A 93 -23.71 10.49 2.12
N ASP A 94 -22.53 11.00 2.48
CA ASP A 94 -21.30 10.84 1.69
C ASP A 94 -20.54 9.55 2.07
N LEU A 95 -21.00 8.83 3.10
CA LEU A 95 -20.41 7.57 3.55
C LEU A 95 -20.79 6.42 2.61
N LEU A 96 -19.78 5.68 2.15
CA LEU A 96 -19.99 4.45 1.37
C LEU A 96 -20.54 3.29 2.23
N SER A 97 -20.24 3.30 3.53
CA SER A 97 -20.72 2.32 4.51
C SER A 97 -20.44 2.82 5.93
N GLU A 98 -21.44 2.77 6.81
CA GLU A 98 -21.26 3.05 8.25
C GLU A 98 -20.81 1.83 9.06
N ILE A 99 -20.72 0.66 8.43
CA ILE A 99 -20.48 -0.62 9.13
C ILE A 99 -19.09 -0.65 9.78
N HIS A 100 -18.10 -0.05 9.13
CA HIS A 100 -16.70 -0.18 9.52
C HIS A 100 -16.18 1.00 10.34
N TYR A 101 -16.68 2.22 10.08
CA TYR A 101 -16.16 3.44 10.71
C TYR A 101 -17.28 4.46 10.94
N PRO A 102 -17.40 5.04 12.16
CA PRO A 102 -18.40 6.07 12.44
C PRO A 102 -18.06 7.39 11.73
N LEU A 103 -19.09 8.20 11.43
CA LEU A 103 -18.95 9.48 10.72
C LEU A 103 -17.86 10.38 11.32
N ALA A 104 -17.85 10.56 12.64
CA ALA A 104 -16.89 11.41 13.33
C ALA A 104 -15.43 10.96 13.10
N MET A 105 -15.19 9.64 13.03
CA MET A 105 -13.86 9.10 12.74
C MET A 105 -13.46 9.39 11.29
N VAL A 106 -14.38 9.24 10.34
CA VAL A 106 -14.13 9.54 8.92
C VAL A 106 -13.85 11.03 8.72
N GLN A 107 -14.62 11.91 9.37
CA GLN A 107 -14.40 13.37 9.36
C GLN A 107 -13.02 13.72 9.93
N ALA A 108 -12.68 13.19 11.12
CA ALA A 108 -11.38 13.43 11.74
C ALA A 108 -10.22 12.94 10.85
N ALA A 109 -10.32 11.74 10.28
CA ALA A 109 -9.31 11.19 9.39
C ALA A 109 -9.15 12.02 8.10
N ALA A 110 -10.26 12.49 7.52
CA ALA A 110 -10.23 13.34 6.33
C ALA A 110 -9.51 14.67 6.60
N VAL A 111 -9.84 15.34 7.71
CA VAL A 111 -9.20 16.61 8.11
C VAL A 111 -7.71 16.41 8.40
N VAL A 112 -7.36 15.37 9.17
CA VAL A 112 -5.95 15.06 9.45
C VAL A 112 -5.18 14.83 8.15
N TRP A 113 -5.73 14.04 7.23
CA TRP A 113 -5.05 13.75 5.96
C TRP A 113 -4.85 15.00 5.10
N THR A 114 -5.88 15.84 4.95
CA THR A 114 -5.80 17.07 4.14
C THR A 114 -4.89 18.14 4.73
N HIS A 115 -4.68 18.17 6.06
CA HIS A 115 -3.88 19.23 6.70
C HIS A 115 -2.45 18.82 7.04
N THR A 116 -2.17 17.52 7.18
CA THR A 116 -0.84 17.03 7.57
C THR A 116 -0.08 16.37 6.44
N GLY A 117 -0.77 15.90 5.39
CA GLY A 117 -0.15 15.14 4.31
C GLY A 117 0.43 13.78 4.75
N LEU A 118 0.08 13.31 5.95
CA LEU A 118 0.56 12.04 6.49
C LEU A 118 0.02 10.85 5.68
N ARG A 119 0.84 9.79 5.58
CA ARG A 119 0.41 8.51 5.01
C ARG A 119 -0.57 7.82 5.94
N SER A 120 -1.41 6.96 5.38
CA SER A 120 -2.41 6.20 6.15
C SER A 120 -1.80 5.45 7.35
N ASN A 121 -0.63 4.82 7.18
CA ASN A 121 0.06 4.11 8.27
C ASN A 121 0.70 5.04 9.33
N GLU A 122 0.93 6.31 9.00
CA GLU A 122 1.38 7.34 9.94
C GLU A 122 0.18 7.85 10.75
N ILE A 123 -0.96 8.10 10.09
CA ILE A 123 -2.23 8.49 10.73
C ILE A 123 -2.69 7.44 11.75
N MET A 124 -2.64 6.14 11.37
CA MET A 124 -3.02 5.05 12.27
C MET A 124 -2.15 4.93 13.53
N ARG A 125 -0.99 5.57 13.55
CA ARG A 125 -0.04 5.54 14.67
C ARG A 125 0.06 6.89 15.39
N LEU A 126 -0.86 7.82 15.10
CA LEU A 126 -0.97 9.05 15.87
C LEU A 126 -1.23 8.72 17.33
N SER A 127 -0.35 9.24 18.19
CA SER A 127 -0.50 9.05 19.63
C SER A 127 -1.72 9.83 20.11
N ILE A 128 -2.55 9.19 20.91
CA ILE A 128 -3.59 9.89 21.66
C ILE A 128 -2.82 10.75 22.67
N GLY A 129 -3.00 12.07 22.63
CA GLY A 129 -2.31 12.99 23.53
C GLY A 129 -2.47 12.60 25.01
N PRO A 130 -1.64 13.13 25.92
CA PRO A 130 -1.77 12.84 27.34
C PRO A 130 -3.20 13.13 27.83
N PRO A 131 -3.74 12.33 28.77
CA PRO A 131 -5.09 12.52 29.27
C PRO A 131 -5.20 13.93 29.85
N VAL A 132 -6.16 14.70 29.33
CA VAL A 132 -6.51 16.01 29.88
C VAL A 132 -7.03 15.76 31.29
N SER A 133 -6.28 16.18 32.30
CA SER A 133 -6.69 16.15 33.69
C SER A 133 -7.84 17.13 33.85
N GLY A 134 -9.06 16.62 33.95
CA GLY A 134 -10.24 17.38 34.37
C GLY A 134 -10.31 17.46 35.89
#